data_AF-A0A9E5DHD6-F1
#
_entry.id   AF-A0A9E5DHD6-F1
#
_cell.length_a   1.000
_cell.length_b   1.000
_cell.length_c   1.000
_cell.angle_alpha   90.00
_cell.angle_beta   90.00
_cell.angle_gamma   90.00
#
_symmetry.space_group_name_H-M   'P 1'
#
loop_
_entity.id
_entity.type
_entity.pdbx_description
1 polymer ?
#
loop_
_entity_poly.entity_id
_entity_poly.type
_entity_poly.pdbx_seq_one_letter_code
_entity_poly.pdbx_strand_id
1 'polypeptide(L)'
;MKEVVEYILAILIILSVLPFYNMVVSQFYTPEKTVIAGTDISEVFTTIVQKVLADAFNQGNLTLEVSEIKESLEKAVESYAGSLAGEYYYYARVYTPLNITVDPVGRVITVTSLFNATIRILAVSLNGSSSIVVEPVLSKTGGVYMYTYNYTTSPVKSFSAIIAVGEQGAVRFIGYWLNSTEGYTISDSTRRLLVLAPSNITLNTTSFYNFTGVNTTLYYLASSTLANYTSSKTNITWNMKFSGGIPVEVHYNITETRYMADESKQQYNSSLKKYEVYLVKGRTYYRYERGQTWPVESVSSIEDIYAPIYNAVLVSLVSLSDGSKTIQAPVYRNTYILTNAPGSPLPQATRVSSYITIGAFTYMLELWVWRR
;
A
#
# COMPACT_ATOMS: atom_id res chain seq x y z
N MET A 1 -0.37 -22.76 42.07
CA MET A 1 0.97 -23.01 41.48
C MET A 1 0.91 -23.94 40.27
N LYS A 2 0.18 -25.06 40.32
CA LYS A 2 0.03 -25.98 39.18
C LYS A 2 -0.55 -25.34 37.91
N GLU A 3 -1.58 -24.50 38.06
CA GLU A 3 -2.22 -23.80 36.93
C GLU A 3 -1.27 -22.84 36.20
N VAL A 4 -0.43 -22.10 36.94
CA VAL A 4 0.55 -21.17 36.34
C VAL A 4 1.60 -21.93 35.53
N VAL A 5 2.04 -23.10 36.02
CA VAL A 5 2.98 -23.97 35.29
C VAL A 5 2.33 -24.53 34.02
N GLU A 6 1.06 -24.90 34.07
CA GLU A 6 0.31 -25.39 32.89
C GLU A 6 0.11 -24.29 31.84
N TYR A 7 -0.17 -23.04 32.24
CA TYR A 7 -0.23 -21.90 31.30
C TYR A 7 1.12 -21.59 30.65
N ILE A 8 2.21 -21.63 31.42
CA ILE A 8 3.57 -21.43 30.88
C ILE A 8 3.93 -22.56 29.91
N LEU A 9 3.60 -23.81 30.24
CA LEU A 9 3.84 -24.95 29.36
C LEU A 9 3.02 -24.87 28.06
N ALA A 10 1.76 -24.45 28.14
CA ALA A 10 0.89 -24.25 26.97
C ALA A 10 1.43 -23.16 26.05
N ILE A 11 1.92 -22.04 26.62
CA ILE A 11 2.56 -20.96 25.85
C ILE A 11 3.85 -21.45 25.19
N LEU A 12 4.69 -22.23 25.89
CA LEU A 12 5.91 -22.81 25.32
C LEU A 12 5.62 -23.79 24.18
N ILE A 13 4.58 -24.61 24.31
CA ILE A 13 4.14 -25.52 23.24
C ILE A 13 3.69 -24.71 22.02
N ILE A 14 2.83 -23.69 22.19
CA ILE A 14 2.37 -22.83 21.09
C ILE A 14 3.55 -22.09 20.43
N LEU A 15 4.46 -21.54 21.24
CA LEU A 15 5.67 -20.85 20.76
C LEU A 15 6.66 -21.78 20.08
N SER A 16 6.66 -23.08 20.37
CA SER A 16 7.49 -24.07 19.68
C SER A 16 6.91 -24.52 18.33
N VAL A 17 5.58 -24.46 18.18
CA VAL A 17 4.89 -24.81 16.94
C VAL A 17 4.99 -23.66 15.92
N LEU A 18 5.04 -22.40 16.36
CA LEU A 18 5.19 -21.24 15.46
C LEU A 18 6.45 -21.28 14.56
N PRO A 19 7.67 -21.53 15.06
CA PRO A 19 8.85 -21.65 14.20
C PRO A 19 8.79 -22.90 13.32
N PHE A 20 8.20 -24.00 13.78
CA PHE A 20 8.00 -25.20 12.94
C PHE A 20 6.99 -24.94 11.82
N TYR A 21 5.86 -24.29 12.11
CA TYR A 21 4.87 -23.87 11.12
C TYR A 21 5.47 -22.87 10.12
N ASN A 22 6.22 -21.87 10.60
CA ASN A 22 6.93 -20.93 9.71
C ASN A 22 7.97 -21.64 8.85
N MET A 23 8.68 -22.65 9.37
CA MET A 23 9.61 -23.47 8.61
C MET A 23 8.87 -24.34 7.57
N VAL A 24 7.77 -25.00 7.95
CA VAL A 24 6.95 -25.81 7.04
C VAL A 24 6.34 -24.96 5.92
N VAL A 25 5.83 -23.78 6.24
CA VAL A 25 5.23 -22.86 5.27
C VAL A 25 6.29 -22.24 4.35
N SER A 26 7.45 -21.84 4.88
CA SER A 26 8.51 -21.19 4.08
C SER A 26 9.38 -22.16 3.29
N GLN A 27 9.55 -23.41 3.74
CA GLN A 27 10.43 -24.39 3.10
C GLN A 27 9.70 -25.50 2.34
N PHE A 28 8.48 -25.89 2.76
CA PHE A 28 7.79 -27.07 2.22
C PHE A 28 6.49 -26.77 1.47
N TYR A 29 5.94 -25.56 1.58
CA TYR A 29 4.70 -25.12 0.90
C TYR A 29 4.94 -24.08 -0.21
N THR A 30 6.14 -24.02 -0.76
CA THR A 30 6.39 -23.37 -2.04
C THR A 30 5.80 -24.24 -3.15
N PRO A 31 4.83 -23.75 -3.96
CA PRO A 31 4.38 -24.48 -5.15
C PRO A 31 5.59 -24.75 -6.06
N GLU A 32 5.59 -25.92 -6.71
CA GLU A 32 6.74 -26.47 -7.44
C GLU A 32 7.45 -25.42 -8.30
N LYS A 33 8.68 -25.08 -7.90
CA LYS A 33 9.64 -24.38 -8.75
C LYS A 33 9.95 -25.34 -9.90
N THR A 34 9.58 -24.99 -11.13
CA THR A 34 10.05 -25.73 -12.31
C THR A 34 11.55 -25.44 -12.45
N VAL A 35 12.38 -26.23 -11.77
CA VAL A 35 13.84 -26.12 -11.82
C VAL A 35 14.32 -26.93 -13.02
N ILE A 36 14.79 -26.24 -14.06
CA ILE A 36 15.63 -26.87 -15.09
C ILE A 36 17.05 -26.89 -14.49
N ALA A 37 17.61 -28.08 -14.34
CA ALA A 37 18.84 -28.34 -13.60
C ALA A 37 20.09 -27.66 -14.21
N GLY A 38 20.81 -26.95 -13.35
CA GLY A 38 22.09 -26.27 -13.58
C GLY A 38 22.13 -25.05 -12.65
N THR A 39 23.26 -24.70 -12.03
CA THR A 39 23.41 -23.38 -11.39
C THR A 39 23.39 -22.32 -12.50
N ASP A 40 22.18 -22.03 -12.95
CA ASP A 40 21.85 -21.24 -14.12
C ASP A 40 22.03 -19.77 -13.74
N ILE A 41 22.71 -19.01 -14.58
CA ILE A 41 22.90 -17.55 -14.41
C ILE A 41 21.55 -16.85 -14.16
N SER A 42 20.47 -17.42 -14.69
CA SER A 42 19.09 -17.04 -14.43
C SER A 42 18.69 -17.08 -12.94
N GLU A 43 19.18 -18.04 -12.15
CA GLU A 43 18.94 -18.07 -10.70
C GLU A 43 19.69 -16.95 -9.99
N VAL A 44 20.92 -16.65 -10.40
CA VAL A 44 21.72 -15.55 -9.84
C VAL A 44 21.01 -14.21 -10.06
N PHE A 45 20.58 -13.93 -11.29
CA PHE A 45 19.82 -12.72 -11.59
C PHE A 45 18.46 -12.68 -10.88
N THR A 46 17.82 -13.83 -10.67
CA THR A 46 16.58 -13.91 -9.87
C THR A 46 16.82 -13.41 -8.44
N THR A 47 17.87 -13.89 -7.77
CA THR A 47 18.23 -13.45 -6.42
C THR A 47 18.62 -11.97 -6.37
N ILE A 48 19.34 -11.48 -7.38
CA ILE A 48 19.73 -10.06 -7.46
C ILE A 48 18.50 -9.17 -7.57
N VAL A 49 17.58 -9.46 -8.50
CA VAL A 49 16.33 -8.70 -8.68
C VAL A 49 15.49 -8.72 -7.41
N GLN A 50 15.40 -9.89 -6.75
CA GLN A 50 14.71 -10.02 -5.47
C GLN A 50 15.28 -9.10 -4.40
N LYS A 51 16.61 -9.05 -4.27
CA LYS A 51 17.30 -8.20 -3.32
C LYS A 51 17.12 -6.72 -3.62
N VAL A 52 17.28 -6.29 -4.88
CA VAL A 52 17.12 -4.89 -5.28
C VAL A 52 15.72 -4.38 -4.97
N LEU A 53 14.68 -5.14 -5.31
CA LEU A 53 13.29 -4.72 -5.05
C LEU A 53 12.98 -4.70 -3.55
N ALA A 54 13.53 -5.63 -2.76
CA ALA A 54 13.39 -5.60 -1.30
C ALA A 54 14.08 -4.36 -0.68
N ASP A 55 15.31 -4.04 -1.09
CA ASP A 55 16.05 -2.86 -0.62
C ASP A 55 15.32 -1.57 -1.01
N ALA A 56 14.83 -1.50 -2.24
CA ALA A 56 14.06 -0.37 -2.77
C ALA A 56 12.74 -0.15 -2.02
N PHE A 57 12.03 -1.23 -1.68
CA PHE A 57 10.83 -1.17 -0.85
C PHE A 57 11.15 -0.61 0.54
N ASN A 58 12.21 -1.10 1.18
CA ASN A 58 12.63 -0.66 2.51
C ASN A 58 13.03 0.83 2.53
N GLN A 59 13.47 1.36 1.38
CA GLN A 59 13.75 2.78 1.22
C GLN A 59 12.49 3.58 0.93
N GLY A 60 11.49 3.00 0.25
CA GLY A 60 10.25 3.66 -0.17
C GLY A 60 10.25 4.10 -1.64
N ASN A 61 11.15 3.55 -2.46
CA ASN A 61 11.41 3.97 -3.84
C ASN A 61 11.17 2.82 -4.83
N LEU A 62 9.90 2.45 -5.04
CA LEU A 62 9.52 1.39 -5.99
C LEU A 62 8.83 1.89 -7.26
N THR A 63 8.60 3.19 -7.40
CA THR A 63 7.89 3.72 -8.55
C THR A 63 8.82 3.85 -9.77
N LEU A 64 8.90 2.80 -10.59
CA LEU A 64 9.75 2.74 -11.79
C LEU A 64 9.33 3.69 -12.92
N GLU A 65 8.12 4.23 -12.83
CA GLU A 65 7.63 5.28 -13.73
C GLU A 65 8.38 6.61 -13.52
N VAL A 66 9.04 6.77 -12.37
CA VAL A 66 9.97 7.87 -12.10
C VAL A 66 11.35 7.46 -12.60
N SER A 67 11.85 8.14 -13.62
CA SER A 67 13.09 7.77 -14.34
C SER A 67 14.30 7.68 -13.41
N GLU A 68 14.45 8.60 -12.46
CA GLU A 68 15.60 8.57 -11.55
C GLU A 68 15.57 7.34 -10.63
N ILE A 69 14.38 6.90 -10.21
CA ILE A 69 14.21 5.68 -9.42
C ILE A 69 14.53 4.46 -10.27
N LYS A 70 14.00 4.38 -11.50
CA LYS A 70 14.28 3.28 -12.42
C LYS A 70 15.77 3.13 -12.69
N GLU A 71 16.44 4.22 -13.06
CA GLU A 71 17.89 4.21 -13.31
C GLU A 71 18.66 3.79 -12.06
N SER A 72 18.25 4.24 -10.87
CA SER A 72 18.90 3.84 -9.62
C SER A 72 18.74 2.33 -9.35
N LEU A 73 17.59 1.74 -9.68
CA LEU A 73 17.35 0.31 -9.48
C LEU A 73 18.08 -0.54 -10.51
N GLU A 74 18.10 -0.13 -11.78
CA GLU A 74 18.86 -0.81 -12.82
C GLU A 74 20.37 -0.78 -12.51
N LYS A 75 20.91 0.35 -12.05
CA LYS A 75 22.30 0.44 -11.56
C LYS A 75 22.56 -0.44 -10.33
N ALA A 76 21.59 -0.57 -9.43
CA ALA A 76 21.71 -1.48 -8.28
C ALA A 76 21.79 -2.95 -8.73
N VAL A 77 21.00 -3.35 -9.74
CA VAL A 77 21.09 -4.69 -10.34
C VAL A 77 22.46 -4.90 -10.96
N GLU A 78 22.96 -3.95 -11.75
CA GLU A 78 24.29 -4.03 -12.38
C GLU A 78 25.41 -4.13 -11.34
N SER A 79 25.34 -3.33 -10.27
CA SER A 79 26.30 -3.36 -9.17
C SER A 79 26.36 -4.72 -8.48
N TYR A 80 25.19 -5.32 -8.18
CA TYR A 80 25.13 -6.65 -7.57
C TYR A 80 25.52 -7.78 -8.53
N ALA A 81 25.29 -7.61 -9.84
CA ALA A 81 25.66 -8.59 -10.86
C ALA A 81 27.16 -8.58 -11.20
N GLY A 82 27.88 -7.49 -10.95
CA GLY A 82 29.31 -7.38 -11.20
C GLY A 82 29.65 -7.63 -12.68
N SER A 83 30.62 -8.51 -12.94
CA SER A 83 31.03 -8.84 -14.33
C SER A 83 29.89 -9.42 -15.18
N LEU A 84 28.90 -10.08 -14.58
CA LEU A 84 27.77 -10.66 -15.30
C LEU A 84 26.90 -9.60 -16.00
N ALA A 85 26.85 -8.36 -15.48
CA ALA A 85 26.09 -7.26 -16.09
C ALA A 85 26.59 -6.89 -17.49
N GLY A 86 27.90 -7.05 -17.73
CA GLY A 86 28.56 -6.79 -19.01
C GLY A 86 28.47 -7.96 -19.99
N GLU A 87 28.28 -9.19 -19.50
CA GLU A 87 28.25 -10.40 -20.32
C GLU A 87 26.83 -10.83 -20.71
N TYR A 88 25.83 -10.47 -19.91
CA TYR A 88 24.44 -10.91 -20.08
C TYR A 88 23.46 -9.74 -20.20
N TYR A 89 22.43 -9.98 -21.02
CA TYR A 89 21.18 -9.26 -20.98
C TYR A 89 20.23 -9.95 -19.99
N TYR A 90 19.52 -9.16 -19.20
CA TYR A 90 18.42 -9.62 -18.36
C TYR A 90 17.17 -8.78 -18.63
N TYR A 91 16.02 -9.43 -18.55
CA TYR A 91 14.70 -8.80 -18.55
C TYR A 91 13.89 -9.43 -17.42
N ALA A 92 13.56 -8.65 -16.41
CA ALA A 92 12.79 -9.09 -15.26
C ALA A 92 11.42 -8.40 -15.26
N ARG A 93 10.36 -9.20 -15.36
CA ARG A 93 8.98 -8.76 -15.22
C ARG A 93 8.43 -9.28 -13.91
N VAL A 94 8.17 -8.36 -12.98
CA VAL A 94 7.54 -8.67 -11.70
C VAL A 94 6.11 -8.16 -11.74
N TYR A 95 5.11 -9.01 -11.62
CA TYR A 95 3.70 -8.62 -11.82
C TYR A 95 2.75 -9.32 -10.87
N THR A 96 1.62 -8.68 -10.60
CA THR A 96 0.52 -9.27 -9.85
C THR A 96 -0.32 -10.17 -10.76
N PRO A 97 -0.77 -11.35 -10.31
CA PRO A 97 -1.68 -12.21 -11.08
C PRO A 97 -3.13 -11.71 -11.06
N LEU A 98 -3.42 -10.59 -10.39
CA LEU A 98 -4.75 -9.98 -10.32
C LEU A 98 -4.94 -8.98 -11.46
N ASN A 99 -6.04 -9.12 -12.18
CA ASN A 99 -6.48 -8.13 -13.16
C ASN A 99 -7.90 -7.68 -12.83
N ILE A 100 -8.14 -6.37 -12.90
CA ILE A 100 -9.40 -5.75 -12.47
C ILE A 100 -10.00 -5.02 -13.65
N THR A 101 -11.27 -5.28 -13.93
CA THR A 101 -12.06 -4.58 -14.93
C THR A 101 -13.36 -4.07 -14.33
N VAL A 102 -13.86 -2.97 -14.89
CA VAL A 102 -15.09 -2.32 -14.45
C VAL A 102 -16.01 -2.19 -15.64
N ASP A 103 -17.22 -2.74 -15.51
CA ASP A 103 -18.32 -2.50 -16.43
C ASP A 103 -19.28 -1.48 -15.78
N PRO A 104 -19.19 -0.19 -16.14
CA PRO A 104 -20.07 0.85 -15.61
C PRO A 104 -21.53 0.69 -16.01
N VAL A 105 -21.81 0.06 -17.15
CA VAL A 105 -23.18 -0.13 -17.68
C VAL A 105 -23.85 -1.29 -16.97
N GLY A 106 -23.19 -2.45 -16.92
CA GLY A 106 -23.63 -3.63 -16.19
C GLY A 106 -23.53 -3.48 -14.66
N ARG A 107 -22.82 -2.46 -14.19
CA ARG A 107 -22.53 -2.19 -12.77
C ARG A 107 -21.82 -3.35 -12.08
N VAL A 108 -20.78 -3.88 -12.74
CA VAL A 108 -20.00 -5.01 -12.23
C VAL A 108 -18.51 -4.67 -12.17
N ILE A 109 -17.89 -4.95 -11.04
CA ILE A 109 -16.43 -5.04 -10.92
C ILE A 109 -16.06 -6.51 -11.07
N THR A 110 -15.13 -6.81 -11.97
CA THR A 110 -14.61 -8.15 -12.20
C THR A 110 -13.14 -8.19 -11.83
N VAL A 111 -12.76 -9.15 -11.00
CA VAL A 111 -11.36 -9.46 -10.67
C VAL A 111 -11.06 -10.84 -11.23
N THR A 112 -10.05 -10.96 -12.06
CA THR A 112 -9.54 -12.26 -12.54
C THR A 112 -8.22 -12.59 -11.87
N SER A 113 -8.04 -13.86 -11.53
CA SER A 113 -6.84 -14.38 -10.86
C SER A 113 -6.43 -15.72 -11.46
N LEU A 114 -5.13 -15.98 -11.55
CA LEU A 114 -4.61 -17.32 -11.87
C LEU A 114 -4.82 -18.32 -10.72
N PHE A 115 -5.09 -17.81 -9.53
CA PHE A 115 -5.20 -18.59 -8.30
C PHE A 115 -6.62 -18.55 -7.72
N ASN A 116 -7.04 -19.68 -7.14
CA ASN A 116 -8.22 -19.71 -6.29
C ASN A 116 -7.90 -19.02 -4.97
N ALA A 117 -8.37 -17.80 -4.79
CA ALA A 117 -7.98 -16.90 -3.71
C ALA A 117 -9.23 -16.26 -3.10
N THR A 118 -9.17 -15.96 -1.81
CA THR A 118 -10.15 -15.07 -1.18
C THR A 118 -9.85 -13.65 -1.62
N ILE A 119 -10.71 -13.07 -2.44
CA ILE A 119 -10.55 -11.69 -2.93
C ILE A 119 -11.31 -10.74 -2.01
N ARG A 120 -10.69 -9.60 -1.70
CA ARG A 120 -11.33 -8.42 -1.10
C ARG A 120 -11.09 -7.22 -1.97
N ILE A 121 -12.14 -6.44 -2.22
CA ILE A 121 -12.09 -5.25 -3.05
C ILE A 121 -12.32 -4.03 -2.15
N LEU A 122 -11.43 -3.04 -2.26
CA LEU A 122 -11.66 -1.69 -1.78
C LEU A 122 -11.93 -0.80 -3.01
N ALA A 123 -13.13 -0.25 -3.10
CA ALA A 123 -13.52 0.63 -4.19
C ALA A 123 -13.67 2.06 -3.66
N VAL A 124 -12.89 2.98 -4.23
CA VAL A 124 -12.84 4.40 -3.86
C VAL A 124 -13.72 5.19 -4.81
N SER A 125 -14.62 6.03 -4.28
CA SER A 125 -15.51 6.84 -5.10
C SER A 125 -14.73 7.78 -6.02
N LEU A 126 -15.35 8.19 -7.13
CA LEU A 126 -14.70 9.06 -8.13
C LEU A 126 -14.12 10.35 -7.53
N ASN A 127 -14.82 10.93 -6.55
CA ASN A 127 -14.42 12.11 -5.81
C ASN A 127 -13.51 11.84 -4.59
N GLY A 128 -13.15 10.58 -4.33
CA GLY A 128 -12.27 10.18 -3.22
C GLY A 128 -12.86 10.38 -1.81
N SER A 129 -14.10 10.86 -1.68
CA SER A 129 -14.72 11.21 -0.40
C SER A 129 -15.27 10.00 0.37
N SER A 130 -15.42 8.86 -0.31
CA SER A 130 -15.98 7.64 0.27
C SER A 130 -15.29 6.43 -0.33
N SER A 131 -15.28 5.33 0.42
CA SER A 131 -14.86 4.04 -0.10
C SER A 131 -15.67 2.93 0.53
N ILE A 132 -15.71 1.80 -0.15
CA ILE A 132 -16.38 0.59 0.32
C ILE A 132 -15.43 -0.59 0.24
N VAL A 133 -15.56 -1.50 1.20
CA VAL A 133 -14.83 -2.77 1.21
C VAL A 133 -15.83 -3.88 1.05
N VAL A 134 -15.61 -4.75 0.07
CA VAL A 134 -16.55 -5.81 -0.32
C VAL A 134 -15.81 -7.09 -0.68
N GLU A 135 -16.48 -8.22 -0.50
CA GLU A 135 -16.01 -9.52 -0.95
C GLU A 135 -16.78 -9.91 -2.22
N PRO A 136 -16.15 -9.96 -3.41
CA PRO A 136 -16.80 -10.40 -4.64
C PRO A 136 -17.11 -11.89 -4.58
N VAL A 137 -18.11 -12.31 -5.35
CA VAL A 137 -18.52 -13.71 -5.47
C VAL A 137 -17.72 -14.38 -6.58
N LEU A 138 -17.21 -15.59 -6.32
CA LEU A 138 -16.60 -16.43 -7.35
C LEU A 138 -17.66 -16.84 -8.38
N SER A 139 -17.54 -16.34 -9.61
CA SER A 139 -18.51 -16.53 -10.69
C SER A 139 -18.04 -17.47 -11.79
N LYS A 140 -16.74 -17.74 -11.89
CA LYS A 140 -16.18 -18.74 -12.82
C LYS A 140 -14.97 -19.44 -12.21
N THR A 141 -14.93 -20.76 -12.35
CA THR A 141 -13.81 -21.63 -12.01
C THR A 141 -13.18 -22.22 -13.29
N GLY A 142 -11.88 -22.53 -13.24
CA GLY A 142 -11.10 -23.04 -14.39
C GLY A 142 -9.66 -22.54 -14.39
N GLY A 143 -9.03 -22.45 -15.57
CA GLY A 143 -7.64 -21.96 -15.72
C GLY A 143 -7.43 -20.49 -15.32
N VAL A 144 -8.49 -19.69 -15.27
CA VAL A 144 -8.51 -18.35 -14.68
C VAL A 144 -9.78 -18.24 -13.83
N TYR A 145 -9.61 -17.92 -12.55
CA TYR A 145 -10.72 -17.69 -11.61
C TYR A 145 -11.25 -16.27 -11.80
N MET A 146 -12.58 -16.13 -11.76
CA MET A 146 -13.25 -14.84 -11.93
C MET A 146 -14.14 -14.55 -10.72
N TYR A 147 -13.95 -13.38 -10.12
CA TYR A 147 -14.71 -12.90 -8.99
C TYR A 147 -15.44 -11.63 -9.39
N THR A 148 -16.73 -11.55 -9.12
CA THR A 148 -17.58 -10.45 -9.55
C THR A 148 -18.28 -9.81 -8.36
N TYR A 149 -18.30 -8.48 -8.34
CA TYR A 149 -19.10 -7.70 -7.42
C TYR A 149 -20.07 -6.82 -8.20
N ASN A 150 -21.37 -7.08 -8.04
CA ASN A 150 -22.42 -6.23 -8.60
C ASN A 150 -22.70 -5.07 -7.64
N TYR A 151 -22.41 -3.85 -8.08
CA TYR A 151 -22.56 -2.64 -7.27
C TYR A 151 -23.88 -1.91 -7.56
N THR A 152 -24.91 -2.60 -8.05
CA THR A 152 -26.24 -2.01 -8.31
C THR A 152 -26.94 -1.48 -7.07
N THR A 153 -26.68 -2.04 -5.88
CA THR A 153 -27.21 -1.56 -4.59
C THR A 153 -26.18 -0.79 -3.75
N SER A 154 -24.91 -0.76 -4.17
CA SER A 154 -23.81 -0.06 -3.49
C SER A 154 -24.06 1.45 -3.34
N PRO A 155 -23.64 2.10 -2.23
CA PRO A 155 -23.68 3.56 -2.13
C PRO A 155 -22.69 4.25 -3.10
N VAL A 156 -21.61 3.57 -3.49
CA VAL A 156 -20.63 4.06 -4.46
C VAL A 156 -20.93 3.47 -5.83
N LYS A 157 -21.17 4.33 -6.84
CA LYS A 157 -21.53 3.95 -8.22
C LYS A 157 -20.47 4.28 -9.27
N SER A 158 -19.54 5.16 -8.94
CA SER A 158 -18.48 5.63 -9.82
C SER A 158 -17.18 5.62 -9.03
N PHE A 159 -16.11 5.11 -9.64
CA PHE A 159 -14.86 4.82 -8.94
C PHE A 159 -13.70 5.62 -9.52
N SER A 160 -12.81 6.10 -8.66
CA SER A 160 -11.51 6.69 -9.03
C SER A 160 -10.40 5.65 -8.99
N ALA A 161 -10.48 4.75 -8.01
CA ALA A 161 -9.56 3.64 -7.85
C ALA A 161 -10.31 2.41 -7.31
N ILE A 162 -9.85 1.23 -7.72
CA ILE A 162 -10.25 -0.05 -7.16
C ILE A 162 -8.98 -0.82 -6.83
N ILE A 163 -8.90 -1.32 -5.60
CA ILE A 163 -7.81 -2.16 -5.12
C ILE A 163 -8.40 -3.53 -4.83
N ALA A 164 -7.79 -4.58 -5.39
CA ALA A 164 -8.11 -5.95 -5.04
C ALA A 164 -6.93 -6.57 -4.29
N VAL A 165 -7.22 -7.20 -3.16
CA VAL A 165 -6.26 -8.05 -2.45
C VAL A 165 -6.76 -9.49 -2.51
N GLY A 166 -5.92 -10.39 -3.01
CA GLY A 166 -6.23 -11.82 -3.10
C GLY A 166 -5.34 -12.63 -2.17
N GLU A 167 -5.95 -13.45 -1.31
CA GLU A 167 -5.24 -14.29 -0.35
C GLU A 167 -5.40 -15.77 -0.70
N GLN A 168 -4.28 -16.49 -0.83
CA GLN A 168 -4.23 -17.94 -1.00
C GLN A 168 -3.20 -18.52 -0.04
N GLY A 169 -3.65 -19.10 1.07
CA GLY A 169 -2.75 -19.58 2.12
C GLY A 169 -1.94 -18.42 2.72
N ALA A 170 -0.61 -18.52 2.66
CA ALA A 170 0.31 -17.48 3.13
C ALA A 170 0.63 -16.41 2.06
N VAL A 171 0.16 -16.61 0.81
CA VAL A 171 0.47 -15.73 -0.32
C VAL A 171 -0.62 -14.68 -0.45
N ARG A 172 -0.20 -13.42 -0.66
CA ARG A 172 -1.11 -12.29 -0.82
C ARG A 172 -0.76 -11.48 -2.05
N PHE A 173 -1.70 -11.34 -2.97
CA PHE A 173 -1.53 -10.55 -4.19
C PHE A 173 -2.29 -9.23 -4.06
N ILE A 174 -1.81 -8.18 -4.74
CA ILE A 174 -2.51 -6.90 -4.84
C ILE A 174 -2.63 -6.46 -6.29
N GLY A 175 -3.78 -5.93 -6.68
CA GLY A 175 -4.01 -5.37 -8.00
C GLY A 175 -4.77 -4.05 -7.92
N TYR A 176 -4.59 -3.23 -8.94
CA TYR A 176 -5.16 -1.88 -9.02
C TYR A 176 -5.85 -1.66 -10.36
N TRP A 177 -6.96 -0.92 -10.32
CA TRP A 177 -7.56 -0.25 -11.47
C TRP A 177 -7.74 1.22 -11.12
N LEU A 178 -7.25 2.11 -11.99
CA LEU A 178 -7.28 3.55 -11.78
C LEU A 178 -8.02 4.23 -12.94
N ASN A 179 -8.92 5.14 -12.60
CA ASN A 179 -9.69 5.95 -13.55
C ASN A 179 -9.54 7.46 -13.30
N SER A 180 -8.75 7.82 -12.29
CA SER A 180 -8.34 9.20 -11.98
C SER A 180 -6.91 9.44 -12.43
N THR A 181 -6.38 10.63 -12.12
CA THR A 181 -4.96 10.87 -12.31
C THR A 181 -4.13 9.97 -11.39
N GLU A 182 -3.20 9.25 -12.00
CA GLU A 182 -2.21 8.45 -11.31
C GLU A 182 -1.12 9.34 -10.70
N GLY A 183 -0.80 9.04 -9.45
CA GLY A 183 0.34 9.60 -8.74
C GLY A 183 1.39 8.55 -8.41
N TYR A 184 2.49 9.04 -7.87
CA TYR A 184 3.71 8.26 -7.65
C TYR A 184 4.14 8.37 -6.19
N THR A 185 4.05 7.28 -5.43
CA THR A 185 4.59 7.24 -4.07
C THR A 185 6.11 7.07 -4.14
N ILE A 186 6.83 7.95 -3.46
CA ILE A 186 8.27 7.88 -3.31
C ILE A 186 8.65 8.22 -1.87
N SER A 187 9.93 8.08 -1.56
CA SER A 187 10.52 8.58 -0.33
C SER A 187 11.59 9.62 -0.61
N ASP A 188 11.76 10.58 0.28
CA ASP A 188 12.92 11.48 0.25
C ASP A 188 14.18 10.86 0.89
N SER A 189 15.27 11.62 0.93
CA SER A 189 16.55 11.17 1.52
C SER A 189 16.46 10.88 3.04
N THR A 190 15.44 11.40 3.71
CA THR A 190 15.12 11.13 5.12
C THR A 190 14.04 10.07 5.29
N ARG A 191 13.65 9.39 4.20
CA ARG A 191 12.61 8.37 4.10
C ARG A 191 11.18 8.86 4.35
N ARG A 192 10.91 10.16 4.23
CA ARG A 192 9.56 10.69 4.36
C ARG A 192 8.73 10.36 3.13
N LEU A 193 7.46 10.04 3.32
CA LEU A 193 6.52 9.72 2.26
C LEU A 193 6.19 10.98 1.45
N LEU A 194 6.48 10.91 0.15
CA LEU A 194 6.05 11.90 -0.82
C LEU A 194 5.11 11.28 -1.84
N VAL A 195 4.18 12.09 -2.34
CA VAL A 195 3.39 11.79 -3.54
C VAL A 195 3.81 12.75 -4.63
N LEU A 196 4.28 12.21 -5.76
CA LEU A 196 4.45 12.99 -6.97
C LEU A 196 3.17 12.96 -7.80
N ALA A 197 2.82 14.08 -8.40
CA ALA A 197 1.67 14.19 -9.28
C ALA A 197 1.96 15.11 -10.47
N PRO A 198 1.24 14.96 -11.59
CA PRO A 198 1.38 15.84 -12.74
C PRO A 198 1.26 17.33 -12.38
N SER A 199 2.19 18.14 -12.90
CA SER A 199 2.32 19.56 -12.54
C SER A 199 1.14 20.42 -12.99
N ASN A 200 0.35 19.95 -13.96
CA ASN A 200 -0.87 20.59 -14.45
C ASN A 200 -2.10 20.37 -13.55
N ILE A 201 -1.97 19.56 -12.50
CA ILE A 201 -3.03 19.36 -11.52
C ILE A 201 -2.87 20.36 -10.38
N THR A 202 -3.99 20.98 -10.05
CA THR A 202 -4.13 21.85 -8.87
C THR A 202 -5.17 21.23 -7.96
N LEU A 203 -4.78 20.98 -6.72
CA LEU A 203 -5.66 20.50 -5.65
C LEU A 203 -5.94 21.67 -4.72
N ASN A 204 -7.19 21.80 -4.28
CA ASN A 204 -7.52 22.83 -3.31
C ASN A 204 -7.05 22.42 -1.91
N THR A 205 -6.42 23.37 -1.22
CA THR A 205 -5.96 23.17 0.15
C THR A 205 -7.11 23.38 1.13
N THR A 206 -6.96 22.79 2.31
CA THR A 206 -7.86 22.94 3.45
C THR A 206 -7.05 23.27 4.68
N SER A 207 -7.67 23.97 5.62
CA SER A 207 -7.05 24.28 6.91
C SER A 207 -7.53 23.32 7.99
N PHE A 208 -6.62 22.95 8.89
CA PHE A 208 -6.88 22.15 10.07
C PHE A 208 -5.95 22.62 11.19
N TYR A 209 -6.53 23.20 12.24
CA TYR A 209 -5.80 24.01 13.23
C TYR A 209 -4.98 25.12 12.53
N ASN A 210 -3.68 25.20 12.79
CA ASN A 210 -2.73 26.15 12.19
C ASN A 210 -2.02 25.60 10.94
N PHE A 211 -2.47 24.47 10.40
CA PHE A 211 -1.89 23.84 9.21
C PHE A 211 -2.80 24.01 8.00
N THR A 212 -2.19 24.22 6.83
CA THR A 212 -2.88 24.31 5.55
C THR A 212 -2.24 23.33 4.59
N GLY A 213 -3.06 22.50 3.94
CA GLY A 213 -2.58 21.46 3.02
C GLY A 213 -3.73 20.73 2.35
N VAL A 214 -3.41 19.82 1.45
CA VAL A 214 -4.38 19.01 0.72
C VAL A 214 -4.86 17.87 1.63
N ASN A 215 -6.17 17.61 1.62
CA ASN A 215 -6.72 16.50 2.38
C ASN A 215 -6.23 15.16 1.82
N THR A 216 -5.69 14.31 2.68
CA THR A 216 -5.08 13.05 2.28
C THR A 216 -5.78 11.88 2.95
N THR A 217 -5.97 10.79 2.22
CA THR A 217 -6.47 9.53 2.77
C THR A 217 -5.44 8.45 2.51
N LEU A 218 -5.05 7.75 3.57
CA LEU A 218 -4.25 6.54 3.47
C LEU A 218 -5.17 5.33 3.47
N TYR A 219 -5.07 4.53 2.43
CA TYR A 219 -5.70 3.22 2.37
C TYR A 219 -4.65 2.18 2.75
N TYR A 220 -5.02 1.27 3.63
CA TYR A 220 -4.10 0.29 4.18
C TYR A 220 -4.78 -1.05 4.42
N LEU A 221 -3.97 -2.08 4.58
CA LEU A 221 -4.39 -3.43 4.93
C LEU A 221 -4.24 -3.66 6.45
N ALA A 222 -5.35 -3.80 7.15
CA ALA A 222 -5.39 -4.12 8.58
C ALA A 222 -5.70 -5.62 8.77
N SER A 223 -4.68 -6.41 9.10
CA SER A 223 -4.72 -7.86 9.32
C SER A 223 -5.22 -8.68 8.12
N SER A 224 -6.51 -8.60 7.81
CA SER A 224 -7.17 -9.23 6.66
C SER A 224 -8.14 -8.30 5.93
N THR A 225 -8.42 -7.09 6.44
CA THR A 225 -9.39 -6.16 5.85
C THR A 225 -8.69 -4.94 5.29
N LEU A 226 -9.13 -4.48 4.12
CA LEU A 226 -8.76 -3.16 3.64
C LEU A 226 -9.49 -2.10 4.47
N ALA A 227 -8.80 -1.03 4.79
CA ALA A 227 -9.32 0.08 5.57
C ALA A 227 -8.80 1.40 5.01
N ASN A 228 -9.40 2.49 5.46
CA ASN A 228 -8.97 3.84 5.13
C ASN A 228 -8.82 4.65 6.42
N TYR A 229 -7.96 5.65 6.37
CA TYR A 229 -7.84 6.64 7.42
C TYR A 229 -7.70 8.01 6.76
N THR A 230 -8.69 8.86 6.99
CA THR A 230 -8.67 10.28 6.57
C THR A 230 -8.51 11.16 7.80
N SER A 231 -9.37 10.96 8.80
CA SER A 231 -9.34 11.70 10.06
C SER A 231 -9.94 10.88 11.21
N SER A 232 -9.59 11.23 12.43
CA SER A 232 -10.24 10.68 13.63
C SER A 232 -10.47 11.77 14.67
N LYS A 233 -11.45 11.55 15.55
CA LYS A 233 -11.77 12.41 16.69
C LYS A 233 -11.98 11.55 17.92
N THR A 234 -11.22 11.82 18.97
CA THR A 234 -11.27 11.09 20.23
C THR A 234 -11.49 12.07 21.38
N ASN A 235 -12.28 11.67 22.37
CA ASN A 235 -12.55 12.45 23.57
C ASN A 235 -12.02 11.69 24.78
N ILE A 236 -11.13 12.29 25.56
CA ILE A 236 -10.60 11.70 26.79
C ILE A 236 -10.91 12.63 27.95
N THR A 237 -11.63 12.11 28.94
CA THR A 237 -11.85 12.78 30.23
C THR A 237 -10.82 12.26 31.23
N TRP A 238 -10.08 13.15 31.89
CA TRP A 238 -9.09 12.76 32.91
C TRP A 238 -9.44 13.24 34.32
N ASN A 239 -10.40 14.15 34.45
CA ASN A 239 -10.86 14.59 35.77
C ASN A 239 -12.35 14.91 35.74
N MET A 240 -13.08 14.41 36.73
CA MET A 240 -14.49 14.67 36.92
C MET A 240 -14.76 14.80 38.41
N LYS A 241 -15.34 15.92 38.82
CA LYS A 241 -15.84 16.14 40.19
C LYS A 241 -17.36 16.14 40.18
N PHE A 242 -17.93 15.53 41.21
CA PHE A 242 -19.37 15.41 41.39
C PHE A 242 -19.85 16.17 42.64
N SER A 243 -21.06 16.69 42.58
CA SER A 243 -21.84 17.13 43.74
C SER A 243 -23.25 16.57 43.60
N GLY A 244 -23.72 15.79 44.58
CA GLY A 244 -25.03 15.16 44.54
C GLY A 244 -25.26 14.24 43.32
N GLY A 245 -24.20 13.60 42.80
CA GLY A 245 -24.26 12.74 41.60
C GLY A 245 -24.22 13.49 40.27
N ILE A 246 -24.21 14.83 40.29
CA ILE A 246 -24.14 15.67 39.10
C ILE A 246 -22.68 16.10 38.88
N PRO A 247 -22.11 15.95 37.67
CA PRO A 247 -20.79 16.50 37.35
C PRO A 247 -20.82 18.02 37.53
N VAL A 248 -19.98 18.55 38.41
CA VAL A 248 -19.86 20.00 38.66
C VAL A 248 -18.63 20.60 37.99
N GLU A 249 -17.60 19.79 37.77
CA GLU A 249 -16.38 20.15 37.05
C GLU A 249 -15.90 18.94 36.24
N VAL A 250 -15.63 19.12 34.94
CA VAL A 250 -15.05 18.09 34.09
C VAL A 250 -13.90 18.69 33.29
N HIS A 251 -12.75 18.02 33.32
CA HIS A 251 -11.64 18.30 32.42
C HIS A 251 -11.51 17.15 31.43
N TYR A 252 -11.64 17.52 30.16
CA TYR A 252 -11.56 16.58 29.05
C TYR A 252 -10.90 17.23 27.85
N ASN A 253 -10.39 16.44 26.93
CA ASN A 253 -9.79 16.94 25.69
C ASN A 253 -10.44 16.24 24.52
N ILE A 254 -10.42 16.94 23.42
CA ILE A 254 -10.75 16.42 22.13
C ILE A 254 -9.44 16.39 21.34
N THR A 255 -9.00 15.19 20.97
CA THR A 255 -7.86 15.02 20.05
C THR A 255 -8.40 14.66 18.68
N GLU A 256 -8.08 15.49 17.69
CA GLU A 256 -8.42 15.29 16.29
C GLU A 256 -7.13 15.04 15.50
N THR A 257 -7.16 14.06 14.61
CA THR A 257 -6.04 13.74 13.73
C THR A 257 -6.50 13.74 12.29
N ARG A 258 -5.62 14.14 11.36
CA ARG A 258 -5.91 14.16 9.93
C ARG A 258 -4.63 13.96 9.13
N TYR A 259 -4.68 13.11 8.10
CA TYR A 259 -3.60 13.09 7.11
C TYR A 259 -3.75 14.26 6.16
N MET A 260 -2.66 14.99 5.98
CA MET A 260 -2.59 16.11 5.06
C MET A 260 -1.33 15.97 4.21
N ALA A 261 -1.35 16.60 3.05
CA ALA A 261 -0.16 16.76 2.26
C ALA A 261 0.09 18.24 1.99
N ASP A 262 1.29 18.72 2.30
CA ASP A 262 1.68 20.06 1.91
C ASP A 262 2.11 20.01 0.45
N GLU A 263 1.56 20.89 -0.37
CA GLU A 263 2.14 21.16 -1.68
C GLU A 263 3.45 21.87 -1.39
N SER A 264 4.53 21.10 -1.23
CA SER A 264 5.83 21.69 -1.07
C SER A 264 6.01 22.65 -2.26
N LYS A 265 6.41 23.89 -2.00
CA LYS A 265 6.53 24.94 -3.03
C LYS A 265 7.57 24.62 -4.12
N GLN A 266 8.11 23.40 -4.13
CA GLN A 266 9.17 22.92 -4.98
C GLN A 266 8.59 21.90 -5.97
N GLN A 267 8.62 22.25 -7.26
CA GLN A 267 8.50 21.27 -8.33
C GLN A 267 9.52 20.14 -8.10
N TYR A 268 9.13 18.89 -8.39
CA TYR A 268 10.07 17.77 -8.40
C TYR A 268 10.92 17.84 -9.68
N ASN A 269 10.24 18.03 -10.82
CA ASN A 269 10.85 18.34 -12.11
C ASN A 269 9.84 19.12 -12.98
N SER A 270 10.08 19.26 -14.28
CA SER A 270 9.21 20.03 -15.19
C SER A 270 7.80 19.44 -15.33
N SER A 271 7.62 18.13 -15.14
CA SER A 271 6.34 17.42 -15.32
C SER A 271 5.65 17.04 -14.00
N LEU A 272 6.37 17.01 -12.88
CA LEU A 272 5.87 16.53 -11.60
C LEU A 272 6.05 17.55 -10.48
N LYS A 273 5.02 17.68 -9.64
CA LYS A 273 5.06 18.34 -8.33
C LYS A 273 5.16 17.29 -7.23
N LYS A 274 5.73 17.65 -6.07
CA LYS A 274 5.79 16.78 -4.89
C LYS A 274 4.90 17.30 -3.76
N TYR A 275 4.20 16.37 -3.14
CA TYR A 275 3.35 16.58 -1.97
C TYR A 275 3.92 15.78 -0.80
N GLU A 276 4.33 16.46 0.26
CA GLU A 276 4.86 15.81 1.47
C GLU A 276 3.70 15.41 2.36
N VAL A 277 3.58 14.11 2.65
CA VAL A 277 2.45 13.55 3.41
C VAL A 277 2.82 13.45 4.89
N TYR A 278 1.97 14.02 5.75
CA TYR A 278 2.15 14.03 7.19
C TYR A 278 0.83 13.85 7.94
N LEU A 279 0.93 13.46 9.20
CA LEU A 279 -0.18 13.41 10.13
C LEU A 279 -0.21 14.71 10.93
N VAL A 280 -1.33 15.43 10.87
CA VAL A 280 -1.59 16.55 11.78
C VAL A 280 -2.40 16.05 12.96
N LYS A 281 -1.96 16.40 14.16
CA LYS A 281 -2.66 16.13 15.42
C LYS A 281 -2.98 17.44 16.11
N GLY A 282 -4.26 17.74 16.25
CA GLY A 282 -4.75 18.84 17.05
C GLY A 282 -5.38 18.33 18.33
N ARG A 283 -5.18 19.05 19.44
CA ARG A 283 -5.77 18.72 20.72
C ARG A 283 -6.27 19.98 21.39
N THR A 284 -7.56 20.00 21.69
CA THR A 284 -8.20 21.09 22.44
C THR A 284 -8.62 20.57 23.80
N TYR A 285 -8.12 21.22 24.85
CA TYR A 285 -8.48 20.97 26.24
C TYR A 285 -9.71 21.80 26.60
N TYR A 286 -10.69 21.16 27.21
CA TYR A 286 -11.93 21.77 27.64
C TYR A 286 -12.09 21.68 29.15
N ARG A 287 -12.70 22.72 29.69
CA ARG A 287 -13.22 22.73 31.05
C ARG A 287 -14.72 22.90 30.97
N TYR A 288 -15.42 21.99 31.64
CA TYR A 288 -16.82 22.13 31.96
C TYR A 288 -16.92 22.52 33.43
N GLU A 289 -17.67 23.58 33.73
CA GLU A 289 -18.02 23.96 35.09
C GLU A 289 -19.40 24.62 35.10
N ARG A 290 -20.26 24.21 36.05
CA ARG A 290 -21.59 24.79 36.27
C ARG A 290 -22.47 24.91 35.01
N GLY A 291 -22.48 23.86 34.17
CA GLY A 291 -23.33 23.79 32.98
C GLY A 291 -22.76 24.45 31.73
N GLN A 292 -21.55 25.02 31.81
CA GLN A 292 -20.87 25.64 30.67
C GLN A 292 -19.58 24.91 30.35
N THR A 293 -19.28 24.83 29.06
CA THR A 293 -18.05 24.26 28.51
C THR A 293 -17.29 25.35 27.76
N TRP A 294 -15.98 25.46 27.99
CA TRP A 294 -15.11 26.32 27.19
C TRP A 294 -13.75 25.68 26.92
N PRO A 295 -13.12 26.01 25.79
CA PRO A 295 -11.74 25.61 25.54
C PRO A 295 -10.80 26.39 26.47
N VAL A 296 -9.80 25.69 27.02
CA VAL A 296 -8.76 26.27 27.89
C VAL A 296 -7.46 26.45 27.12
N GLU A 297 -7.11 25.45 26.31
CA GLU A 297 -5.86 25.42 25.56
C GLU A 297 -6.08 24.63 24.27
N SER A 298 -5.39 25.01 23.20
CA SER A 298 -5.28 24.20 21.99
C SER A 298 -3.82 24.06 21.60
N VAL A 299 -3.39 22.83 21.42
CA VAL A 299 -2.05 22.48 20.94
C VAL A 299 -2.17 21.68 19.66
N SER A 300 -1.19 21.80 18.80
CA SER A 300 -1.15 21.05 17.54
C SER A 300 0.28 20.66 17.21
N SER A 301 0.42 19.55 16.50
CA SER A 301 1.71 19.00 16.07
C SER A 301 1.58 18.32 14.72
N ILE A 302 2.71 18.21 14.02
CA ILE A 302 2.84 17.37 12.82
C ILE A 302 3.72 16.17 13.14
N GLU A 303 3.48 15.09 12.42
CA GLU A 303 4.30 13.89 12.45
C GLU A 303 4.50 13.41 11.01
N ASP A 304 5.76 13.31 10.58
CA ASP A 304 6.09 12.82 9.25
C ASP A 304 5.79 11.32 9.15
N ILE A 305 5.48 10.85 7.95
CA ILE A 305 5.27 9.42 7.69
C ILE A 305 6.53 8.87 7.03
N TYR A 306 7.12 7.84 7.64
CA TYR A 306 8.38 7.26 7.17
C TYR A 306 8.18 5.91 6.48
N ALA A 307 8.95 5.68 5.40
CA ALA A 307 9.07 4.37 4.76
C ALA A 307 9.94 3.41 5.59
N PRO A 308 9.72 2.08 5.48
CA PRO A 308 8.69 1.42 4.68
C PRO A 308 7.30 1.44 5.35
N ILE A 309 6.26 1.72 4.57
CA ILE A 309 4.87 1.69 5.04
C ILE A 309 4.24 0.36 4.61
N TYR A 310 4.58 -0.71 5.32
CA TYR A 310 4.25 -2.10 4.96
C TYR A 310 2.78 -2.34 4.59
N ASN A 311 1.86 -1.73 5.33
CA ASN A 311 0.44 -1.96 5.19
C ASN A 311 -0.26 -0.94 4.28
N ALA A 312 0.35 0.18 3.91
CA ALA A 312 -0.29 1.15 3.03
C ALA A 312 -0.35 0.60 1.60
N VAL A 313 -1.53 0.72 0.97
CA VAL A 313 -1.77 0.24 -0.38
C VAL A 313 -1.99 1.38 -1.37
N LEU A 314 -2.54 2.50 -0.92
CA LEU A 314 -2.85 3.65 -1.77
C LEU A 314 -2.83 4.92 -0.94
N VAL A 315 -2.20 5.96 -1.48
CA VAL A 315 -2.29 7.33 -0.96
C VAL A 315 -3.19 8.12 -1.89
N SER A 316 -4.22 8.76 -1.34
CA SER A 316 -5.16 9.57 -2.12
C SER A 316 -5.12 11.02 -1.68
N LEU A 317 -4.85 11.92 -2.62
CA LEU A 317 -4.95 13.37 -2.40
C LEU A 317 -6.27 13.86 -2.99
N VAL A 318 -7.09 14.52 -2.17
CA VAL A 318 -8.48 14.87 -2.52
C VAL A 318 -8.71 16.37 -2.37
N SER A 319 -9.19 17.01 -3.44
CA SER A 319 -9.68 18.39 -3.41
C SER A 319 -11.10 18.44 -2.80
N LEU A 320 -11.23 19.03 -1.61
CA LEU A 320 -12.50 18.99 -0.84
C LEU A 320 -13.56 20.00 -1.29
N SER A 321 -13.19 21.11 -1.94
CA SER A 321 -14.15 22.18 -2.28
C SER A 321 -15.01 21.88 -3.51
N ASP A 322 -14.60 20.90 -4.33
CA ASP A 322 -15.26 20.54 -5.59
C ASP A 322 -15.31 19.03 -5.87
N GLY A 323 -14.56 18.19 -5.14
CA GLY A 323 -14.54 16.73 -5.33
C GLY A 323 -14.16 16.28 -6.74
N SER A 324 -13.66 17.20 -7.58
CA SER A 324 -13.51 16.99 -9.03
C SER A 324 -12.16 16.37 -9.39
N LYS A 325 -11.15 16.56 -8.53
CA LYS A 325 -9.78 16.13 -8.76
C LYS A 325 -9.27 15.30 -7.60
N THR A 326 -8.88 14.07 -7.93
CA THR A 326 -8.22 13.14 -7.04
C THR A 326 -6.93 12.66 -7.68
N ILE A 327 -5.87 12.58 -6.88
CA ILE A 327 -4.66 11.86 -7.26
C ILE A 327 -4.65 10.56 -6.48
N GLN A 328 -4.52 9.45 -7.21
CA GLN A 328 -4.44 8.12 -6.64
C GLN A 328 -3.03 7.61 -6.85
N ALA A 329 -2.26 7.48 -5.78
CA ALA A 329 -0.87 7.07 -5.82
C ALA A 329 -0.70 5.70 -5.14
N PRO A 330 -0.73 4.59 -5.91
CA PRO A 330 -0.47 3.26 -5.40
C PRO A 330 0.90 3.19 -4.70
N VAL A 331 0.96 2.48 -3.58
CA VAL A 331 2.23 2.14 -2.90
C VAL A 331 2.90 0.95 -3.60
N TYR A 332 2.08 0.03 -4.10
CA TYR A 332 2.50 -1.12 -4.88
C TYR A 332 2.01 -0.97 -6.33
N ARG A 333 2.76 -1.46 -7.31
CA ARG A 333 2.39 -1.39 -8.74
C ARG A 333 1.87 -2.73 -9.22
N ASN A 334 1.08 -2.72 -10.29
CA ASN A 334 0.64 -3.96 -10.95
C ASN A 334 1.81 -4.69 -11.62
N THR A 335 2.80 -3.94 -12.12
CA THR A 335 3.94 -4.52 -12.82
C THR A 335 5.18 -3.65 -12.61
N TYR A 336 6.32 -4.30 -12.42
CA TYR A 336 7.65 -3.72 -12.42
C TYR A 336 8.46 -4.37 -13.54
N ILE A 337 9.14 -3.58 -14.36
CA ILE A 337 10.00 -4.08 -15.43
C ILE A 337 11.41 -3.50 -15.18
N LEU A 338 12.35 -4.39 -14.87
CA LEU A 338 13.77 -4.07 -14.72
C LEU A 338 14.53 -4.78 -15.83
N THR A 339 15.34 -4.07 -16.60
CA THR A 339 16.02 -4.65 -17.75
C THR A 339 17.26 -3.85 -18.12
N ASN A 340 18.33 -4.53 -18.52
CA ASN A 340 19.44 -3.92 -19.27
C ASN A 340 19.41 -4.30 -20.77
N ALA A 341 18.42 -5.08 -21.18
CA ALA A 341 18.23 -5.49 -22.56
C ALA A 341 17.68 -4.32 -23.41
N PRO A 342 18.13 -4.18 -24.67
CA PRO A 342 17.67 -3.13 -25.59
C PRO A 342 16.22 -3.34 -26.08
N GLY A 343 15.61 -4.49 -25.78
CA GLY A 343 14.25 -4.82 -26.20
C GLY A 343 13.68 -6.02 -25.46
N SER A 344 12.54 -6.52 -25.93
CA SER A 344 11.86 -7.68 -25.37
C SER A 344 12.72 -8.96 -25.45
N PRO A 345 12.50 -9.94 -24.56
CA PRO A 345 13.25 -11.19 -24.55
C PRO A 345 13.27 -11.89 -25.91
N LEU A 346 14.44 -12.39 -26.29
CA LEU A 346 14.58 -13.23 -27.49
C LEU A 346 13.93 -14.61 -27.26
N PRO A 347 13.44 -15.29 -28.32
CA PRO A 347 12.85 -16.63 -28.19
C PRO A 347 13.80 -17.68 -27.59
N GLN A 348 15.11 -17.47 -27.73
CA GLN A 348 16.17 -18.33 -27.21
C GLN A 348 16.63 -17.97 -25.78
N ALA A 349 16.04 -16.94 -25.17
CA ALA A 349 16.38 -16.56 -23.81
C ALA A 349 15.85 -17.60 -22.81
N THR A 350 16.67 -17.98 -21.84
CA THR A 350 16.24 -18.88 -20.77
C THR A 350 15.23 -18.14 -19.90
N ARG A 351 14.02 -18.70 -19.81
CA ARG A 351 12.96 -18.17 -18.95
C ARG A 351 12.95 -18.93 -17.62
N VAL A 352 13.03 -18.19 -16.53
CA VAL A 352 12.80 -18.69 -15.17
C VAL A 352 11.56 -17.99 -14.61
N SER A 353 10.68 -18.77 -13.98
CA SER A 353 9.51 -18.26 -13.27
C SER A 353 9.66 -18.54 -11.78
N SER A 354 9.41 -17.52 -10.96
CA SER A 354 9.54 -17.56 -9.51
C SER A 354 8.52 -16.63 -8.86
N TYR A 355 8.57 -16.55 -7.53
CA TYR A 355 7.80 -15.59 -6.74
C TYR A 355 8.75 -14.65 -6.01
N ILE A 356 8.30 -13.43 -5.76
CA ILE A 356 8.99 -12.45 -4.92
C ILE A 356 7.98 -11.79 -4.00
N THR A 357 8.34 -11.61 -2.73
CA THR A 357 7.53 -10.84 -1.79
C THR A 357 8.14 -9.45 -1.61
N ILE A 358 7.34 -8.43 -1.87
CA ILE A 358 7.67 -7.02 -1.71
C ILE A 358 6.73 -6.48 -0.63
N GLY A 359 7.29 -6.08 0.51
CA GLY A 359 6.48 -5.65 1.66
C GLY A 359 5.50 -6.75 2.10
N ALA A 360 4.20 -6.46 2.03
CA ALA A 360 3.14 -7.38 2.42
C ALA A 360 2.58 -8.24 1.27
N PHE A 361 3.07 -8.06 0.04
CA PHE A 361 2.48 -8.67 -1.16
C PHE A 361 3.49 -9.49 -1.95
N THR A 362 3.02 -10.63 -2.44
CA THR A 362 3.74 -11.51 -3.34
C THR A 362 3.42 -11.13 -4.79
N TYR A 363 4.42 -11.30 -5.64
CA TYR A 363 4.38 -11.07 -7.07
C TYR A 363 4.92 -12.29 -7.81
N MET A 364 4.43 -12.47 -9.03
CA MET A 364 5.05 -13.37 -10.01
C MET A 364 6.30 -12.70 -10.56
N LEU A 365 7.40 -13.42 -10.66
CA LEU A 365 8.61 -12.99 -11.35
C LEU A 365 8.81 -13.89 -12.58
N GLU A 366 8.83 -13.27 -13.75
CA GLU A 366 9.34 -13.88 -14.97
C GLU A 366 10.67 -13.21 -15.31
N LEU A 367 11.75 -14.00 -15.33
CA LEU A 367 13.08 -13.55 -15.68
C LEU A 367 13.52 -14.23 -16.96
N TRP A 368 14.04 -13.43 -17.89
CA TRP A 368 14.73 -13.93 -19.08
C TRP A 368 16.18 -13.48 -19.03
N VAL A 369 17.11 -14.40 -19.24
CA VAL A 369 18.54 -14.10 -19.31
C VAL A 369 19.13 -14.72 -20.58
N TRP A 370 19.96 -13.95 -21.28
CA TRP A 370 20.70 -14.42 -22.44
C TRP A 370 22.03 -13.67 -22.55
N ARG A 371 23.01 -14.29 -23.21
CA ARG A 371 24.32 -13.69 -23.42
C ARG A 371 24.21 -12.53 -24.42
N ARG A 372 25.00 -11.48 -24.22
CA ARG A 372 25.07 -10.34 -25.15
C ARG A 372 25.59 -10.72 -26.52
#